data_AF-A0A6A7M6N1-F1
#
_entry.id   AF-A0A6A7M6N1-F1
#
_cell.length_a   1.000
_cell.length_b   1.000
_cell.length_c   1.000
_cell.angle_alpha   90.00
_cell.angle_beta   90.00
_cell.angle_gamma   90.00
#
_symmetry.space_group_name_H-M   'P 1'
#
loop_
_entity.id
_entity.type
_entity.pdbx_description
1 polymer ?
#
loop_
_entity_poly.entity_id
_entity_poly.type
_entity_poly.pdbx_seq_one_letter_code
_entity_poly.pdbx_strand_id
1 'polypeptide(L)'
;MSAPPSGGGAPIENRRQLIEYFAAGNKPRANWRMGTEHEKFGFHKSNLKPLAYDGPGGIRAMLDGMTRFGWEPVTEGNNTIALKRDSASVTLEPGGQFELSGAPLETLHETAAESQQHIDEVSQVAGEIGAAFIGLGFAPEWTREDMHWMPKGRYKIMGAYMPKKGKLGLDMMLRTCTVQTNLDFDSEADMVKKFRVSLALQPLATALFANSPFKEGKPAGFKSYRSHIWTDTDPDRCGMLPFVFEPGFGFERYADYMLDVPMYFVYRDGKYIDASGQSFRDFLKGKLPARPGELPTVNDWADHVTTAFPEVRLKRYLEMRGADSGPLPALNALPALWVGLLYDQSALDAAWDLVKDWTIAEHDFLRAETPKTGLATMFRGRSLTEWAREVVEIAHAGLRARKRLDAHGNDETTYLAPLDRAVASGLAPADELLAKWQGEWKGSFVPLFRDHAY
;
A
#
# COMPACT_ATOMS: atom_id res chain seq x y z
N MET A 1 -7.84 -3.50 2.02
CA MET A 1 -9.30 -3.30 1.88
C MET A 1 -9.92 -2.69 3.10
N SER A 2 -10.29 -1.43 2.99
CA SER A 2 -10.96 -0.66 4.04
C SER A 2 -12.50 -0.75 3.97
N ALA A 3 -13.07 -1.53 3.03
CA ALA A 3 -14.49 -1.83 2.95
C ALA A 3 -15.01 -2.56 4.22
N PRO A 4 -16.33 -2.47 4.53
CA PRO A 4 -16.89 -3.17 5.68
C PRO A 4 -16.67 -4.69 5.62
N PRO A 5 -16.31 -5.33 6.74
CA PRO A 5 -16.29 -6.77 6.84
C PRO A 5 -17.68 -7.37 6.58
N SER A 6 -17.74 -8.61 6.09
CA SER A 6 -19.00 -9.31 5.85
C SER A 6 -19.68 -9.82 7.13
N GLY A 7 -19.00 -9.82 8.29
CA GLY A 7 -19.48 -10.41 9.54
C GLY A 7 -19.65 -11.94 9.47
N GLY A 8 -19.71 -12.61 10.63
CA GLY A 8 -19.93 -14.06 10.71
C GLY A 8 -18.76 -14.92 10.18
N GLY A 9 -19.04 -16.12 9.67
CA GLY A 9 -18.04 -17.08 9.18
C GLY A 9 -17.90 -18.31 10.07
N ALA A 10 -17.19 -19.34 9.59
CA ALA A 10 -16.97 -20.55 10.36
C ALA A 10 -16.18 -20.24 11.65
N PRO A 11 -16.55 -20.80 12.81
CA PRO A 11 -15.78 -20.68 14.04
C PRO A 11 -14.35 -21.20 13.86
N ILE A 12 -13.39 -20.52 14.51
CA ILE A 12 -12.04 -21.02 14.71
C ILE A 12 -11.98 -21.71 16.07
N GLU A 13 -11.80 -23.03 16.04
CA GLU A 13 -11.77 -23.90 17.21
C GLU A 13 -10.34 -24.16 17.69
N ASN A 14 -9.34 -24.00 16.82
CA ASN A 14 -7.96 -24.27 17.15
C ASN A 14 -6.95 -23.46 16.30
N ARG A 15 -5.69 -23.43 16.75
CA ARG A 15 -4.59 -22.68 16.11
C ARG A 15 -4.29 -23.14 14.67
N ARG A 16 -4.52 -24.42 14.33
CA ARG A 16 -4.21 -24.95 12.99
C ARG A 16 -5.02 -24.24 11.90
N GLN A 17 -6.27 -23.90 12.16
CA GLN A 17 -7.11 -23.15 11.21
C GLN A 17 -6.55 -21.75 10.89
N LEU A 18 -5.80 -21.13 11.80
CA LEU A 18 -5.13 -19.85 11.56
C LEU A 18 -3.98 -19.98 10.57
N ILE A 19 -3.28 -21.11 10.60
CA ILE A 19 -2.16 -21.44 9.69
C ILE A 19 -2.74 -21.82 8.32
N GLU A 20 -3.77 -22.67 8.31
CA GLU A 20 -4.47 -23.10 7.10
C GLU A 20 -5.09 -21.91 6.34
N TYR A 21 -5.47 -20.83 7.04
CA TYR A 21 -5.92 -19.60 6.40
C TYR A 21 -4.88 -19.03 5.42
N PHE A 22 -3.59 -19.04 5.78
CA PHE A 22 -2.51 -18.55 4.91
C PHE A 22 -2.14 -19.58 3.85
N ALA A 23 -2.07 -20.87 4.21
CA ALA A 23 -1.78 -21.94 3.27
C ALA A 23 -2.84 -22.04 2.16
N ALA A 24 -4.10 -21.67 2.44
CA ALA A 24 -5.17 -21.56 1.45
C ALA A 24 -4.92 -20.46 0.39
N GLY A 25 -3.88 -19.63 0.55
CA GLY A 25 -3.40 -18.70 -0.47
C GLY A 25 -2.53 -19.34 -1.55
N ASN A 26 -2.05 -20.57 -1.34
CA ASN A 26 -1.26 -21.29 -2.35
C ASN A 26 -2.09 -21.50 -3.63
N LYS A 27 -1.53 -21.06 -4.76
CA LYS A 27 -2.17 -21.18 -6.08
C LYS A 27 -1.17 -21.74 -7.10
N PRO A 28 -1.58 -22.67 -7.98
CA PRO A 28 -0.76 -23.05 -9.13
C PRO A 28 -0.38 -21.82 -9.96
N ARG A 29 0.84 -21.78 -10.51
CA ARG A 29 1.36 -20.62 -11.25
C ARG A 29 0.45 -20.11 -12.37
N ALA A 30 -0.26 -21.00 -13.05
CA ALA A 30 -1.23 -20.63 -14.10
C ALA A 30 -2.37 -19.73 -13.60
N ASN A 31 -2.66 -19.80 -12.29
CA ASN A 31 -3.71 -19.04 -11.63
C ASN A 31 -3.17 -17.81 -10.87
N TRP A 32 -1.86 -17.54 -10.94
CA TRP A 32 -1.31 -16.32 -10.35
C TRP A 32 -1.89 -15.10 -11.03
N ARG A 33 -2.21 -14.10 -10.21
CA ARG A 33 -2.70 -12.79 -10.62
C ARG A 33 -1.91 -11.70 -9.92
N MET A 34 -2.07 -10.47 -10.38
CA MET A 34 -1.53 -9.28 -9.72
C MET A 34 -2.68 -8.32 -9.44
N GLY A 35 -2.82 -7.92 -8.18
CA GLY A 35 -3.66 -6.79 -7.81
C GLY A 35 -2.81 -5.55 -7.67
N THR A 36 -3.35 -4.39 -8.02
CA THR A 36 -2.72 -3.09 -7.77
C THR A 36 -3.68 -2.21 -7.01
N GLU A 37 -3.19 -1.65 -5.90
CA GLU A 37 -3.95 -0.70 -5.09
C GLU A 37 -3.26 0.65 -5.15
N HIS A 38 -3.99 1.74 -5.34
CA HIS A 38 -3.41 3.08 -5.28
C HIS A 38 -4.35 4.12 -4.69
N GLU A 39 -3.79 4.97 -3.85
CA GLU A 39 -4.46 6.06 -3.17
C GLU A 39 -4.07 7.40 -3.81
N LYS A 40 -4.97 8.37 -3.73
CA LYS A 40 -4.79 9.72 -4.27
C LYS A 40 -5.53 10.75 -3.44
N PHE A 41 -4.97 11.94 -3.34
CA PHE A 41 -5.56 13.05 -2.61
C PHE A 41 -6.53 13.83 -3.50
N GLY A 42 -7.78 13.96 -3.07
CA GLY A 42 -8.73 14.87 -3.70
C GLY A 42 -8.61 16.28 -3.15
N PHE A 43 -8.75 17.29 -4.01
CA PHE A 43 -8.75 18.69 -3.61
C PHE A 43 -9.67 19.56 -4.47
N HIS A 44 -10.13 20.69 -3.92
CA HIS A 44 -10.90 21.69 -4.65
C HIS A 44 -9.98 22.53 -5.54
N LYS A 45 -10.31 22.68 -6.83
CA LYS A 45 -9.51 23.49 -7.77
C LYS A 45 -9.46 24.98 -7.42
N SER A 46 -10.50 25.49 -6.75
CA SER A 46 -10.64 26.91 -6.44
C SER A 46 -9.73 27.39 -5.31
N ASN A 47 -9.38 26.52 -4.35
CA ASN A 47 -8.64 26.91 -3.14
C ASN A 47 -7.58 25.89 -2.70
N LEU A 48 -7.41 24.78 -3.43
CA LEU A 48 -6.43 23.71 -3.18
C LEU A 48 -6.58 23.03 -1.82
N LYS A 49 -7.75 23.13 -1.16
CA LYS A 49 -8.04 22.45 0.10
C LYS A 49 -8.51 21.02 -0.14
N PRO A 50 -8.24 20.09 0.80
CA PRO A 50 -8.68 18.70 0.69
C PRO A 50 -10.20 18.61 0.63
N LEU A 51 -10.72 17.57 -0.03
CA LEU A 51 -12.17 17.36 -0.09
C LEU A 51 -12.70 16.91 1.27
N ALA A 52 -13.77 17.55 1.74
CA ALA A 52 -14.60 17.02 2.82
C ALA A 52 -15.46 15.85 2.31
N TYR A 53 -16.06 15.10 3.24
CA TYR A 53 -16.97 14.02 2.86
C TYR A 53 -18.27 14.55 2.21
N ASP A 54 -18.95 15.46 2.92
CA ASP A 54 -20.20 16.06 2.47
C ASP A 54 -19.97 17.30 1.59
N GLY A 55 -21.05 17.77 0.95
CA GLY A 55 -21.07 18.97 0.12
C GLY A 55 -21.06 18.68 -1.39
N PRO A 56 -21.43 19.68 -2.22
CA PRO A 56 -21.60 19.49 -3.67
C PRO A 56 -20.29 19.17 -4.40
N GLY A 57 -19.15 19.55 -3.84
CA GLY A 57 -17.81 19.21 -4.32
C GLY A 57 -17.09 18.19 -3.46
N GLY A 58 -17.79 17.46 -2.60
CA GLY A 58 -17.20 16.54 -1.62
C GLY A 58 -17.01 15.11 -2.14
N ILE A 59 -16.44 14.25 -1.29
CA ILE A 59 -16.18 12.84 -1.62
C ILE A 59 -17.46 12.04 -1.86
N ARG A 60 -18.57 12.36 -1.16
CA ARG A 60 -19.86 11.72 -1.45
C ARG A 60 -20.30 11.99 -2.89
N ALA A 61 -20.18 13.24 -3.36
CA ALA A 61 -20.51 13.60 -4.73
C ALA A 61 -19.62 12.87 -5.75
N MET A 62 -18.33 12.65 -5.43
CA MET A 62 -17.45 11.79 -6.23
C MET A 62 -17.98 10.36 -6.31
N LEU A 63 -18.29 9.74 -5.16
CA LEU A 63 -18.79 8.36 -5.13
C LEU A 63 -20.11 8.21 -5.90
N ASP A 64 -21.03 9.14 -5.72
CA ASP A 64 -22.32 9.16 -6.43
C ASP A 64 -22.12 9.33 -7.93
N GLY A 65 -21.24 10.25 -8.36
CA GLY A 65 -20.92 10.47 -9.78
C GLY A 65 -20.27 9.26 -10.45
N MET A 66 -19.43 8.52 -9.73
CA MET A 66 -18.79 7.29 -10.24
C MET A 66 -19.79 6.18 -10.55
N THR A 67 -20.96 6.16 -9.91
CA THR A 67 -21.98 5.10 -10.15
C THR A 67 -22.45 5.00 -11.60
N ARG A 68 -22.36 6.09 -12.37
CA ARG A 68 -22.72 6.11 -13.80
C ARG A 68 -21.83 5.21 -14.67
N PHE A 69 -20.66 4.82 -14.16
CA PHE A 69 -19.74 3.90 -14.85
C PHE A 69 -19.92 2.44 -14.40
N GLY A 70 -21.06 2.10 -13.81
CA GLY A 70 -21.38 0.74 -13.37
C GLY A 70 -20.80 0.37 -12.00
N TRP A 71 -20.37 1.36 -11.21
CA TRP A 71 -19.92 1.16 -9.84
C TRP A 71 -21.12 1.07 -8.88
N GLU A 72 -21.19 0.00 -8.10
CA GLU A 72 -22.24 -0.24 -7.12
C GLU A 72 -21.87 0.33 -5.74
N PRO A 73 -22.72 1.16 -5.12
CA PRO A 73 -22.42 1.77 -3.82
C PRO A 73 -22.45 0.75 -2.68
N VAL A 74 -21.48 0.89 -1.77
CA VAL A 74 -21.42 0.17 -0.50
C VAL A 74 -21.54 1.18 0.63
N THR A 75 -22.49 0.96 1.52
CA THR A 75 -22.83 1.89 2.60
C THR A 75 -22.43 1.38 3.97
N GLU A 76 -22.11 2.31 4.86
CA GLU A 76 -22.06 2.11 6.31
C GLU A 76 -23.06 3.08 6.95
N GLY A 77 -24.15 2.54 7.49
CA GLY A 77 -25.32 3.35 7.85
C GLY A 77 -25.90 4.06 6.62
N ASN A 78 -25.96 5.40 6.67
CA ASN A 78 -26.51 6.25 5.59
C ASN A 78 -25.43 6.84 4.66
N ASN A 79 -24.18 6.39 4.80
CA ASN A 79 -23.04 6.96 4.10
C ASN A 79 -22.50 5.96 3.08
N THR A 80 -22.45 6.34 1.80
CA THR A 80 -21.67 5.62 0.80
C THR A 80 -20.19 5.82 1.13
N ILE A 81 -19.46 4.73 1.33
CA ILE A 81 -18.05 4.76 1.80
C ILE A 81 -17.10 3.94 0.93
N ALA A 82 -17.66 3.21 -0.03
CA ALA A 82 -16.93 2.44 -1.01
C ALA A 82 -17.84 2.19 -2.23
N LEU A 83 -17.23 1.78 -3.33
CA LEU A 83 -17.92 1.28 -4.51
C LEU A 83 -17.34 -0.07 -4.90
N LYS A 84 -18.12 -0.90 -5.59
CA LYS A 84 -17.67 -2.19 -6.15
C LYS A 84 -18.02 -2.27 -7.63
N ARG A 85 -17.13 -2.86 -8.41
CA ARG A 85 -17.38 -3.21 -9.81
C ARG A 85 -16.56 -4.46 -10.12
N ASP A 86 -17.25 -5.53 -10.50
CA ASP A 86 -16.62 -6.83 -10.72
C ASP A 86 -15.76 -7.27 -9.52
N SER A 87 -14.45 -7.44 -9.71
CA SER A 87 -13.48 -7.79 -8.66
C SER A 87 -12.66 -6.59 -8.17
N ALA A 88 -12.99 -5.37 -8.59
CA ALA A 88 -12.37 -4.14 -8.15
C ALA A 88 -13.28 -3.39 -7.17
N SER A 89 -12.68 -2.47 -6.41
CA SER A 89 -13.43 -1.58 -5.53
C SER A 89 -12.76 -0.22 -5.39
N VAL A 90 -13.58 0.80 -5.19
CA VAL A 90 -13.14 2.11 -4.74
C VAL A 90 -13.38 2.18 -3.24
N THR A 91 -12.38 2.58 -2.45
CA THR A 91 -12.56 2.74 -1.01
C THR A 91 -11.98 4.07 -0.52
N LEU A 92 -12.37 4.46 0.70
CA LEU A 92 -11.90 5.69 1.33
C LEU A 92 -11.02 5.39 2.52
N GLU A 93 -9.80 5.91 2.49
CA GLU A 93 -8.89 5.94 3.64
C GLU A 93 -9.30 7.03 4.66
N PRO A 94 -8.73 7.06 5.89
CA PRO A 94 -9.24 7.89 6.98
C PRO A 94 -9.35 9.39 6.67
N GLY A 95 -8.41 9.95 5.92
CA GLY A 95 -8.36 11.36 5.53
C GLY A 95 -9.09 11.67 4.22
N GLY A 96 -9.82 10.71 3.64
CA GLY A 96 -10.53 10.89 2.38
C GLY A 96 -9.68 10.62 1.14
N GLN A 97 -8.52 10.00 1.30
CA GLN A 97 -7.75 9.51 0.16
C GLN A 97 -8.59 8.48 -0.61
N PHE A 98 -8.64 8.64 -1.92
CA PHE A 98 -9.56 7.91 -2.79
C PHE A 98 -8.83 6.73 -3.43
N GLU A 99 -9.02 5.56 -2.86
CA GLU A 99 -8.30 4.34 -3.22
C GLU A 99 -9.03 3.59 -4.33
N LEU A 100 -8.27 3.15 -5.35
CA LEU A 100 -8.65 1.98 -6.15
C LEU A 100 -7.96 0.76 -5.57
N SER A 101 -8.72 -0.28 -5.29
CA SER A 101 -8.19 -1.65 -5.21
C SER A 101 -8.64 -2.38 -6.47
N GLY A 102 -7.68 -2.59 -7.37
CA GLY A 102 -7.89 -3.16 -8.69
C GLY A 102 -8.21 -4.65 -8.62
N ALA A 103 -8.76 -5.17 -9.71
CA ALA A 103 -9.03 -6.58 -9.87
C ALA A 103 -7.72 -7.39 -9.87
N PRO A 104 -7.79 -8.70 -9.53
CA PRO A 104 -6.67 -9.61 -9.72
C PRO A 104 -6.50 -9.94 -11.22
N LEU A 105 -5.54 -9.28 -11.87
CA LEU A 105 -5.32 -9.34 -13.33
C LEU A 105 -4.15 -10.25 -13.72
N GLU A 106 -4.10 -10.72 -14.96
CA GLU A 106 -3.10 -11.69 -15.42
C GLU A 106 -1.84 -11.01 -15.97
N THR A 107 -2.00 -9.84 -16.58
CA THR A 107 -0.94 -9.09 -17.24
C THR A 107 -0.85 -7.65 -16.73
N LEU A 108 0.35 -7.07 -16.83
CA LEU A 108 0.59 -5.67 -16.52
C LEU A 108 -0.12 -4.73 -17.52
N HIS A 109 -0.42 -5.22 -18.73
CA HIS A 109 -1.23 -4.48 -19.70
C HIS A 109 -2.67 -4.26 -19.21
N GLU A 110 -3.28 -5.31 -18.65
CA GLU A 110 -4.60 -5.20 -18.03
C GLU A 110 -4.56 -4.27 -16.82
N THR A 111 -3.54 -4.39 -15.96
CA THR A 111 -3.36 -3.50 -14.79
C THR A 111 -3.22 -2.03 -15.20
N ALA A 112 -2.45 -1.75 -16.25
CA ALA A 112 -2.28 -0.40 -16.76
C ALA A 112 -3.59 0.15 -17.36
N ALA A 113 -4.35 -0.70 -18.08
CA ALA A 113 -5.65 -0.33 -18.63
C ALA A 113 -6.68 -0.03 -17.53
N GLU A 114 -6.73 -0.85 -16.47
CA GLU A 114 -7.62 -0.63 -15.32
C GLU A 114 -7.28 0.69 -14.59
N SER A 115 -5.99 0.94 -14.35
CA SER A 115 -5.52 2.16 -13.69
C SER A 115 -5.84 3.41 -14.51
N GLN A 116 -5.63 3.36 -15.83
CA GLN A 116 -5.99 4.44 -16.75
C GLN A 116 -7.50 4.68 -16.75
N GLN A 117 -8.31 3.63 -16.91
CA GLN A 117 -9.76 3.74 -16.92
C GLN A 117 -10.28 4.38 -15.63
N HIS A 118 -9.78 3.94 -14.48
CA HIS A 118 -10.19 4.49 -13.20
C HIS A 118 -9.81 5.97 -13.07
N ILE A 119 -8.61 6.36 -13.51
CA ILE A 119 -8.19 7.76 -13.52
C ILE A 119 -9.09 8.59 -14.43
N ASP A 120 -9.42 8.12 -15.62
CA ASP A 120 -10.29 8.85 -16.56
C ASP A 120 -11.69 9.07 -15.96
N GLU A 121 -12.28 8.04 -15.36
CA GLU A 121 -13.56 8.12 -14.66
C GLU A 121 -13.53 9.13 -13.51
N VAL A 122 -12.47 9.09 -12.69
CA VAL A 122 -12.26 10.02 -11.57
C VAL A 122 -12.07 11.45 -12.08
N SER A 123 -11.23 11.68 -13.09
CA SER A 123 -10.97 13.01 -13.64
C SER A 123 -12.22 13.61 -14.27
N GLN A 124 -13.05 12.79 -14.92
CA GLN A 124 -14.32 13.25 -15.47
C GLN A 124 -15.29 13.74 -14.38
N VAL A 125 -15.52 12.94 -13.33
CA VAL A 125 -16.44 13.32 -12.24
C VAL A 125 -15.87 14.49 -11.43
N ALA A 126 -14.58 14.46 -11.11
CA ALA A 126 -13.92 15.52 -10.36
C ALA A 126 -14.03 16.87 -11.09
N GLY A 127 -13.84 16.89 -12.41
CA GLY A 127 -14.00 18.08 -13.24
C GLY A 127 -15.39 18.72 -13.13
N GLU A 128 -16.44 17.92 -13.10
CA GLU A 128 -17.84 18.38 -13.02
C GLU A 128 -18.17 19.02 -11.66
N ILE A 129 -17.54 18.56 -10.58
CA ILE A 129 -17.77 19.07 -9.22
C ILE A 129 -16.74 20.12 -8.76
N GLY A 130 -15.85 20.55 -9.66
CA GLY A 130 -14.80 21.54 -9.35
C GLY A 130 -13.64 21.00 -8.51
N ALA A 131 -13.41 19.69 -8.53
CA ALA A 131 -12.33 18.99 -7.85
C ALA A 131 -11.26 18.48 -8.85
N ALA A 132 -10.12 18.04 -8.30
CA ALA A 132 -9.08 17.27 -8.98
C ALA A 132 -8.44 16.28 -7.99
N PHE A 133 -7.66 15.34 -8.51
CA PHE A 133 -6.92 14.36 -7.71
C PHE A 133 -5.44 14.38 -8.06
N ILE A 134 -4.58 14.07 -7.08
CA ILE A 134 -3.13 14.02 -7.27
C ILE A 134 -2.52 12.81 -6.55
N GLY A 135 -1.55 12.16 -7.20
CA GLY A 135 -0.73 11.09 -6.62
C GLY A 135 0.55 11.64 -6.00
N LEU A 136 0.63 11.59 -4.66
CA LEU A 136 1.80 11.96 -3.86
C LEU A 136 1.94 10.98 -2.69
N GLY A 137 3.13 10.84 -2.10
CA GLY A 137 3.27 10.02 -0.90
C GLY A 137 2.65 10.64 0.36
N PHE A 138 2.64 11.97 0.44
CA PHE A 138 2.19 12.73 1.61
C PHE A 138 1.56 14.06 1.18
N ALA A 139 0.55 14.52 1.94
CA ALA A 139 -0.10 15.81 1.70
C ALA A 139 0.90 16.97 1.90
N PRO A 140 1.25 17.74 0.84
CA PRO A 140 2.41 18.63 0.89
C PRO A 140 2.19 19.88 1.73
N GLU A 141 0.98 20.44 1.74
CA GLU A 141 0.64 21.71 2.41
C GLU A 141 -0.28 21.56 3.61
N TRP A 142 -1.12 20.52 3.63
CA TRP A 142 -2.23 20.42 4.57
C TRP A 142 -1.77 19.93 5.96
N THR A 143 -2.26 20.61 7.01
CA THR A 143 -2.05 20.16 8.39
C THR A 143 -3.00 18.99 8.71
N ARG A 144 -2.88 18.38 9.90
CA ARG A 144 -3.85 17.34 10.31
C ARG A 144 -5.26 17.92 10.47
N GLU A 145 -5.34 19.18 10.90
CA GLU A 145 -6.59 19.92 11.13
C GLU A 145 -7.29 20.32 9.83
N ASP A 146 -6.55 20.47 8.74
CA ASP A 146 -7.12 20.65 7.41
C ASP A 146 -7.81 19.37 6.89
N MET A 147 -7.45 18.18 7.40
CA MET A 147 -7.99 16.91 6.91
C MET A 147 -9.34 16.55 7.53
N HIS A 148 -10.22 15.94 6.73
CA HIS A 148 -11.54 15.51 7.16
C HIS A 148 -11.60 14.01 7.38
N TRP A 149 -12.09 13.59 8.55
CA TRP A 149 -12.29 12.17 8.86
C TRP A 149 -13.45 11.58 8.06
N MET A 150 -13.19 10.48 7.36
CA MET A 150 -14.24 9.75 6.66
C MET A 150 -15.17 9.03 7.65
N PRO A 151 -16.49 8.96 7.37
CA PRO A 151 -17.48 8.50 8.34
C PRO A 151 -17.55 6.96 8.41
N LYS A 152 -16.45 6.32 8.81
CA LYS A 152 -16.29 4.87 8.96
C LYS A 152 -15.95 4.53 10.42
N GLY A 153 -16.73 3.65 11.04
CA GLY A 153 -16.66 3.34 12.46
C GLY A 153 -15.29 2.84 12.92
N ARG A 154 -14.61 2.04 12.08
CA ARG A 154 -13.24 1.57 12.38
C ARG A 154 -12.23 2.69 12.56
N TYR A 155 -12.39 3.82 11.86
CA TYR A 155 -11.45 4.94 11.92
C TYR A 155 -11.54 5.69 13.25
N LYS A 156 -12.71 5.70 13.90
CA LYS A 156 -12.84 6.22 15.26
C LYS A 156 -11.99 5.43 16.27
N ILE A 157 -12.00 4.10 16.16
CA ILE A 157 -11.22 3.21 17.04
C ILE A 157 -9.73 3.40 16.78
N MET A 158 -9.32 3.31 15.52
CA MET A 158 -7.91 3.48 15.12
C MET A 158 -7.39 4.88 15.49
N GLY A 159 -8.14 5.95 15.20
CA GLY A 159 -7.76 7.32 15.52
C GLY A 159 -7.59 7.58 17.02
N ALA A 160 -8.37 6.92 17.87
CA ALA A 160 -8.19 6.99 19.32
C ALA A 160 -7.01 6.14 19.83
N TYR A 161 -6.64 5.08 19.11
CA TYR A 161 -5.57 4.17 19.51
C TYR A 161 -4.17 4.62 19.06
N MET A 162 -4.03 5.12 17.83
CA MET A 162 -2.72 5.50 17.25
C MET A 162 -1.85 6.37 18.18
N PRO A 163 -2.39 7.43 18.83
CA PRO A 163 -1.58 8.28 19.71
C PRO A 163 -1.01 7.56 20.95
N LYS A 164 -1.52 6.37 21.29
CA LYS A 164 -1.03 5.56 22.41
C LYS A 164 0.23 4.75 22.04
N LYS A 165 0.56 4.64 20.75
CA LYS A 165 1.63 3.77 20.24
C LYS A 165 2.75 4.52 19.52
N GLY A 166 2.45 5.59 18.81
CA GLY A 166 3.42 6.40 18.08
C GLY A 166 2.92 7.82 17.82
N LYS A 167 3.81 8.73 17.42
CA LYS A 167 3.44 10.16 17.21
C LYS A 167 2.96 10.44 15.79
N LEU A 168 3.26 9.57 14.84
CA LEU A 168 2.98 9.74 13.42
C LEU A 168 1.83 8.88 12.90
N GLY A 169 1.23 8.02 13.73
CA GLY A 169 0.13 7.14 13.30
C GLY A 169 -1.11 7.89 12.79
N LEU A 170 -1.39 9.10 13.30
CA LEU A 170 -2.45 9.95 12.74
C LEU A 170 -2.09 10.55 11.36
N ASP A 171 -0.80 10.82 11.12
CA ASP A 171 -0.34 11.26 9.80
C ASP A 171 -0.40 10.16 8.77
N MET A 172 -0.06 8.94 9.17
CA MET A 172 -0.25 7.75 8.34
C MET A 172 -1.71 7.68 7.87
N MET A 173 -2.65 7.75 8.81
CA MET A 173 -4.07 7.65 8.51
C MET A 173 -4.60 8.78 7.63
N LEU A 174 -4.23 10.03 7.92
CA LEU A 174 -4.88 11.20 7.34
C LEU A 174 -4.15 11.80 6.15
N ARG A 175 -2.82 11.64 6.06
CA ARG A 175 -1.98 12.47 5.19
C ARG A 175 -1.02 11.67 4.32
N THR A 176 -1.14 10.34 4.24
CA THR A 176 -0.33 9.53 3.32
C THR A 176 -1.17 8.94 2.19
N CYS A 177 -0.54 8.73 1.04
CA CYS A 177 -1.07 7.96 -0.09
C CYS A 177 0.00 6.98 -0.58
N THR A 178 -0.38 5.75 -0.93
CA THR A 178 0.53 4.71 -1.42
C THR A 178 0.08 4.15 -2.77
N VAL A 179 1.01 3.52 -3.48
CA VAL A 179 0.71 2.47 -4.44
C VAL A 179 1.27 1.16 -3.90
N GLN A 180 0.49 0.09 -4.03
CA GLN A 180 0.81 -1.26 -3.55
C GLN A 180 0.53 -2.26 -4.66
N THR A 181 1.21 -3.41 -4.61
CA THR A 181 0.87 -4.55 -5.45
C THR A 181 0.73 -5.82 -4.62
N ASN A 182 -0.18 -6.69 -5.05
CA ASN A 182 -0.60 -7.91 -4.37
C ASN A 182 -0.26 -9.10 -5.26
N LEU A 183 0.63 -9.98 -4.80
CA LEU A 183 1.17 -11.08 -5.59
C LEU A 183 1.03 -12.44 -4.89
N ASP A 184 0.74 -13.45 -5.68
CA ASP A 184 0.48 -14.83 -5.30
C ASP A 184 1.76 -15.66 -5.13
N PHE A 185 1.62 -16.79 -4.46
CA PHE A 185 2.65 -17.82 -4.28
C PHE A 185 2.06 -19.21 -4.47
N ASP A 186 2.90 -20.20 -4.83
CA ASP A 186 2.45 -21.57 -5.12
C ASP A 186 2.56 -22.53 -3.94
N SER A 187 3.38 -22.19 -2.95
CA SER A 187 3.73 -23.04 -1.82
C SER A 187 4.29 -22.22 -0.67
N GLU A 188 4.46 -22.84 0.51
CA GLU A 188 5.13 -22.19 1.64
C GLU A 188 6.59 -21.82 1.32
N ALA A 189 7.31 -22.69 0.60
CA ALA A 189 8.71 -22.43 0.23
C ALA A 189 8.83 -21.24 -0.75
N ASP A 190 7.95 -21.17 -1.74
CA ASP A 190 7.85 -20.03 -2.66
C ASP A 190 7.47 -18.74 -1.93
N MET A 191 6.48 -18.81 -1.04
CA MET A 191 6.08 -17.69 -0.17
C MET A 191 7.27 -17.18 0.65
N VAL A 192 8.00 -18.06 1.34
CA VAL A 192 9.16 -17.69 2.17
C VAL A 192 10.22 -16.98 1.33
N LYS A 193 10.55 -17.51 0.14
CA LYS A 193 11.56 -16.89 -0.72
C LYS A 193 11.13 -15.52 -1.22
N LYS A 194 9.91 -15.40 -1.74
CA LYS A 194 9.34 -14.12 -2.19
C LYS A 194 9.28 -13.11 -1.07
N PHE A 195 8.82 -13.51 0.13
CA PHE A 195 8.73 -12.61 1.28
C PHE A 195 10.10 -12.06 1.68
N ARG A 196 11.14 -12.91 1.71
CA ARG A 196 12.52 -12.47 2.02
C ARG A 196 13.08 -11.51 0.98
N VAL A 197 12.93 -11.83 -0.31
CA VAL A 197 13.37 -10.95 -1.40
C VAL A 197 12.64 -9.61 -1.34
N SER A 198 11.31 -9.65 -1.18
CA SER A 198 10.49 -8.44 -1.09
C SER A 198 10.87 -7.58 0.11
N LEU A 199 11.02 -8.15 1.30
CA LEU A 199 11.42 -7.38 2.49
C LEU A 199 12.80 -6.76 2.31
N ALA A 200 13.80 -7.54 1.87
CA ALA A 200 15.16 -7.04 1.69
C ALA A 200 15.21 -5.88 0.67
N LEU A 201 14.48 -5.99 -0.44
CA LEU A 201 14.44 -4.97 -1.50
C LEU A 201 13.40 -3.86 -1.25
N GLN A 202 12.58 -3.94 -0.21
CA GLN A 202 11.53 -2.95 0.01
C GLN A 202 12.07 -1.51 0.19
N PRO A 203 13.19 -1.27 0.92
CA PRO A 203 13.79 0.06 0.97
C PRO A 203 14.23 0.58 -0.40
N LEU A 204 14.71 -0.29 -1.30
CA LEU A 204 15.08 0.11 -2.66
C LEU A 204 13.85 0.55 -3.48
N ALA A 205 12.72 -0.15 -3.33
CA ALA A 205 11.45 0.31 -3.89
C ALA A 205 11.04 1.65 -3.25
N THR A 206 11.18 1.84 -1.95
CA THR A 206 10.94 3.15 -1.31
C THR A 206 11.80 4.26 -1.93
N ALA A 207 13.08 4.00 -2.22
CA ALA A 207 13.97 4.96 -2.87
C ALA A 207 13.50 5.33 -4.29
N LEU A 208 13.22 4.31 -5.11
CA LEU A 208 12.79 4.49 -6.51
C LEU A 208 11.48 5.25 -6.65
N PHE A 209 10.57 5.04 -5.68
CA PHE A 209 9.23 5.63 -5.69
C PHE A 209 9.09 6.83 -4.75
N ALA A 210 10.15 7.32 -4.12
CA ALA A 210 10.08 8.42 -3.16
C ALA A 210 9.41 9.67 -3.77
N ASN A 211 8.28 10.09 -3.21
CA ASN A 211 7.44 11.15 -3.78
C ASN A 211 6.71 11.97 -2.69
N SER A 212 7.37 12.18 -1.55
CA SER A 212 6.82 12.97 -0.44
C SER A 212 7.86 13.83 0.27
N PRO A 213 8.49 14.80 -0.40
CA PRO A 213 9.56 15.57 0.21
C PRO A 213 9.11 16.79 1.03
N PHE A 214 7.80 17.04 1.13
CA PHE A 214 7.24 18.24 1.77
C PHE A 214 6.32 17.90 2.94
N LYS A 215 6.24 18.81 3.91
CA LYS A 215 5.27 18.82 5.00
C LYS A 215 4.89 20.26 5.32
N GLU A 216 3.59 20.54 5.35
CA GLU A 216 3.04 21.83 5.81
C GLU A 216 3.69 23.01 5.07
N GLY A 217 3.85 22.86 3.75
CA GLY A 217 4.34 23.89 2.85
C GLY A 217 5.86 24.06 2.82
N LYS A 218 6.63 23.15 3.43
CA LYS A 218 8.09 23.24 3.54
C LYS A 218 8.78 21.90 3.24
N PRO A 219 10.06 21.89 2.84
CA PRO A 219 10.84 20.65 2.78
C PRO A 219 10.85 19.92 4.12
N ALA A 220 10.52 18.63 4.10
CA ALA A 220 10.44 17.81 5.31
C ALA A 220 11.81 17.31 5.80
N GLY A 221 12.85 17.40 4.97
CA GLY A 221 14.16 16.77 5.22
C GLY A 221 14.21 15.29 4.83
N PHE A 222 13.23 14.82 4.06
CA PHE A 222 13.10 13.45 3.59
C PHE A 222 12.83 13.44 2.08
N LYS A 223 13.17 12.34 1.40
CA LYS A 223 12.69 12.03 0.04
C LYS A 223 11.32 11.36 0.10
N SER A 224 11.14 10.43 1.04
CA SER A 224 9.84 9.85 1.37
C SER A 224 9.52 10.14 2.84
N TYR A 225 8.83 11.25 3.11
CA TYR A 225 8.30 11.52 4.45
C TYR A 225 7.24 10.49 4.84
N ARG A 226 6.50 9.95 3.87
CA ARG A 226 5.57 8.84 4.07
C ARG A 226 6.26 7.62 4.68
N SER A 227 7.38 7.16 4.12
CA SER A 227 8.06 5.98 4.65
C SER A 227 8.60 6.24 6.07
N HIS A 228 9.07 7.45 6.35
CA HIS A 228 9.44 7.83 7.72
C HIS A 228 8.26 7.75 8.71
N ILE A 229 7.06 8.16 8.32
CA ILE A 229 5.86 8.07 9.16
C ILE A 229 5.61 6.64 9.67
N TRP A 230 5.86 5.63 8.83
CA TRP A 230 5.72 4.22 9.21
C TRP A 230 6.74 3.74 10.25
N THR A 231 7.78 4.52 10.57
CA THR A 231 8.74 4.18 11.63
C THR A 231 8.26 4.57 13.03
N ASP A 232 7.26 5.47 13.14
CA ASP A 232 6.69 5.95 14.40
C ASP A 232 5.14 5.94 14.38
N THR A 233 4.57 4.96 13.67
CA THR A 233 3.13 4.72 13.60
C THR A 233 2.68 3.79 14.74
N ASP A 234 3.13 2.54 14.73
CA ASP A 234 2.87 1.57 15.78
C ASP A 234 3.90 0.44 15.70
N PRO A 235 4.78 0.26 16.72
CA PRO A 235 5.86 -0.73 16.68
C PRO A 235 5.37 -2.19 16.70
N ASP A 236 4.13 -2.46 17.13
CA ASP A 236 3.62 -3.84 17.21
C ASP A 236 3.28 -4.40 15.82
N ARG A 237 3.00 -3.51 14.86
CA ARG A 237 2.42 -3.87 13.56
C ARG A 237 3.18 -3.34 12.35
N CYS A 238 4.26 -2.60 12.52
CA CYS A 238 5.06 -2.04 11.42
C CYS A 238 6.49 -2.64 11.41
N GLY A 239 7.22 -2.46 10.30
CA GLY A 239 8.66 -2.75 10.23
C GLY A 239 9.06 -3.88 9.27
N MET A 240 10.33 -4.30 9.37
CA MET A 240 11.00 -5.25 8.47
C MET A 240 10.78 -6.73 8.83
N LEU A 241 10.10 -7.03 9.94
CA LEU A 241 9.81 -8.39 10.41
C LEU A 241 11.06 -9.31 10.40
N PRO A 242 12.07 -9.07 11.24
CA PRO A 242 13.34 -9.80 11.20
C PRO A 242 13.19 -11.32 11.29
N PHE A 243 12.14 -11.81 11.96
CA PHE A 243 11.84 -13.24 12.08
C PHE A 243 11.56 -13.94 10.73
N VAL A 244 11.28 -13.20 9.65
CA VAL A 244 11.11 -13.77 8.30
C VAL A 244 12.42 -14.37 7.76
N PHE A 245 13.57 -13.88 8.25
CA PHE A 245 14.90 -14.35 7.85
C PHE A 245 15.43 -15.50 8.74
N GLU A 246 14.71 -15.87 9.81
CA GLU A 246 15.10 -16.98 10.68
C GLU A 246 15.01 -18.34 9.93
N PRO A 247 15.92 -19.29 10.22
CA PRO A 247 15.75 -20.68 9.79
C PRO A 247 14.41 -21.23 10.29
N GLY A 248 13.65 -21.90 9.42
CA GLY A 248 12.34 -22.47 9.78
C GLY A 248 11.16 -21.48 9.75
N PHE A 249 11.36 -20.23 9.29
CA PHE A 249 10.24 -19.32 9.00
C PHE A 249 9.25 -19.96 8.00
N GLY A 250 7.95 -19.75 8.25
CA GLY A 250 6.83 -20.25 7.46
C GLY A 250 5.50 -19.65 7.94
N PHE A 251 4.38 -20.18 7.45
CA PHE A 251 3.02 -19.74 7.79
C PHE A 251 2.75 -19.80 9.29
N GLU A 252 3.26 -20.83 9.96
CA GLU A 252 3.11 -21.00 11.40
C GLU A 252 3.70 -19.83 12.19
N ARG A 253 4.95 -19.46 11.88
CA ARG A 253 5.65 -18.36 12.56
C ARG A 253 4.98 -17.01 12.31
N TYR A 254 4.44 -16.80 11.11
CA TYR A 254 3.67 -15.60 10.77
C TYR A 254 2.31 -15.55 11.49
N ALA A 255 1.63 -16.69 11.65
CA ALA A 255 0.41 -16.78 12.46
C ALA A 255 0.68 -16.42 13.93
N ASP A 256 1.81 -16.85 14.49
CA ASP A 256 2.21 -16.44 15.85
C ASP A 256 2.47 -14.95 15.97
N TYR A 257 3.16 -14.35 14.99
CA TYR A 257 3.31 -12.90 14.92
C TYR A 257 1.93 -12.21 14.94
N MET A 258 1.00 -12.64 14.08
CA MET A 258 -0.35 -12.06 14.04
C MET A 258 -1.12 -12.25 15.34
N LEU A 259 -0.90 -13.34 16.08
CA LEU A 259 -1.50 -13.55 17.41
C LEU A 259 -0.95 -12.60 18.47
N ASP A 260 0.28 -12.12 18.30
CA ASP A 260 0.94 -11.18 19.21
C ASP A 260 0.63 -9.71 18.86
N VAL A 261 0.25 -9.41 17.61
CA VAL A 261 -0.26 -8.09 17.22
C VAL A 261 -1.57 -7.80 17.99
N PRO A 262 -1.67 -6.68 18.73
CA PRO A 262 -2.91 -6.34 19.41
C PRO A 262 -4.04 -6.02 18.42
N MET A 263 -5.25 -6.46 18.76
CA MET A 263 -6.44 -6.21 17.94
C MET A 263 -6.79 -4.72 17.89
N TYR A 264 -7.57 -4.32 16.88
CA TYR A 264 -8.28 -3.04 16.87
C TYR A 264 -9.75 -3.20 17.18
N PHE A 265 -10.45 -4.11 16.50
CA PHE A 265 -11.89 -4.22 16.60
C PHE A 265 -12.36 -5.65 16.36
N VAL A 266 -13.61 -5.89 16.70
CA VAL A 266 -14.41 -7.04 16.24
C VAL A 266 -15.63 -6.49 15.50
N TYR A 267 -15.98 -7.06 14.34
CA TYR A 267 -17.14 -6.63 13.58
C TYR A 267 -18.35 -7.55 13.82
N ARG A 268 -19.45 -7.01 14.35
CA ARG A 268 -20.69 -7.76 14.64
C ARG A 268 -21.90 -6.91 14.33
N ASP A 269 -22.92 -7.51 13.71
CA ASP A 269 -24.23 -6.89 13.49
C ASP A 269 -24.16 -5.47 12.91
N GLY A 270 -23.28 -5.28 11.91
CA GLY A 270 -23.10 -3.98 11.26
C GLY A 270 -22.23 -2.98 12.03
N LYS A 271 -21.63 -3.36 13.16
CA LYS A 271 -20.91 -2.46 14.08
C LYS A 271 -19.48 -2.89 14.34
N TYR A 272 -18.60 -1.90 14.42
CA TYR A 272 -17.24 -2.07 14.93
C TYR A 272 -17.24 -1.96 16.45
N ILE A 273 -16.86 -3.04 17.12
CA ILE A 273 -16.71 -3.12 18.58
C ILE A 273 -15.24 -2.90 18.91
N ASP A 274 -14.96 -1.93 19.79
CA ASP A 274 -13.59 -1.60 20.19
C ASP A 274 -12.95 -2.75 20.97
N ALA A 275 -11.92 -3.35 20.36
CA ALA A 275 -11.06 -4.36 20.95
C ALA A 275 -9.60 -3.88 20.97
N SER A 276 -9.39 -2.56 20.93
CA SER A 276 -8.07 -1.96 20.74
C SER A 276 -7.13 -2.30 21.89
N GLY A 277 -5.97 -2.87 21.55
CA GLY A 277 -5.00 -3.35 22.53
C GLY A 277 -5.31 -4.70 23.18
N GLN A 278 -6.42 -5.35 22.83
CA GLN A 278 -6.78 -6.67 23.35
C GLN A 278 -6.14 -7.80 22.52
N SER A 279 -6.08 -9.01 23.08
CA SER A 279 -5.35 -10.13 22.49
C SER A 279 -6.25 -11.06 21.67
N PHE A 280 -5.83 -11.36 20.43
CA PHE A 280 -6.47 -12.41 19.64
C PHE A 280 -6.28 -13.80 20.29
N ARG A 281 -5.19 -14.01 21.05
CA ARG A 281 -4.98 -15.25 21.82
C ARG A 281 -6.03 -15.45 22.92
N ASP A 282 -6.53 -14.37 23.52
CA ASP A 282 -7.64 -14.44 24.47
C ASP A 282 -8.97 -14.66 23.75
N PHE A 283 -9.13 -14.11 22.55
CA PHE A 283 -10.30 -14.36 21.72
C PHE A 283 -10.46 -15.86 21.39
N LEU A 284 -9.38 -16.53 20.96
CA LEU A 284 -9.35 -17.98 20.74
C LEU A 284 -9.80 -18.83 21.95
N LYS A 285 -9.74 -18.26 23.16
CA LYS A 285 -10.11 -18.94 24.41
C LYS A 285 -11.49 -18.51 24.93
N GLY A 286 -12.24 -17.70 24.19
CA GLY A 286 -13.51 -17.13 24.66
C GLY A 286 -13.33 -16.07 25.76
N LYS A 287 -12.13 -15.48 25.87
CA LYS A 287 -11.74 -14.57 26.96
C LYS A 287 -11.49 -13.14 26.50
N LEU A 288 -11.85 -12.78 25.27
CA LEU A 288 -11.71 -11.41 24.78
C LEU A 288 -12.64 -10.47 25.59
N PRO A 289 -12.10 -9.46 26.31
CA PRO A 289 -12.95 -8.55 27.10
C PRO A 289 -14.04 -7.84 26.30
N ALA A 290 -13.78 -7.48 25.04
CA ALA A 290 -14.77 -6.87 24.15
C ALA A 290 -15.93 -7.81 23.77
N ARG A 291 -15.72 -9.14 23.82
CA ARG A 291 -16.72 -10.18 23.49
C ARG A 291 -16.56 -11.42 24.39
N PRO A 292 -16.92 -11.31 25.69
CA PRO A 292 -16.73 -12.41 26.63
C PRO A 292 -17.53 -13.66 26.22
N GLY A 293 -16.89 -14.82 26.25
CA GLY A 293 -17.51 -16.11 25.92
C GLY A 293 -17.59 -16.43 24.41
N GLU A 294 -17.27 -15.48 23.53
CA GLU A 294 -17.30 -15.72 22.08
C GLU A 294 -15.96 -16.22 21.55
N LEU A 295 -16.01 -17.16 20.61
CA LEU A 295 -14.85 -17.59 19.82
C LEU A 295 -14.75 -16.78 18.52
N PRO A 296 -13.53 -16.56 17.99
CA PRO A 296 -13.35 -15.87 16.72
C PRO A 296 -13.83 -16.73 15.56
N THR A 297 -14.23 -16.05 14.50
CA THR A 297 -14.55 -16.64 13.19
C THR A 297 -13.38 -16.44 12.22
N VAL A 298 -13.39 -17.17 11.10
CA VAL A 298 -12.41 -16.94 10.01
C VAL A 298 -12.43 -15.49 9.51
N ASN A 299 -13.58 -14.81 9.54
CA ASN A 299 -13.64 -13.40 9.15
C ASN A 299 -12.99 -12.48 10.18
N ASP A 300 -13.11 -12.77 11.48
CA ASP A 300 -12.36 -12.03 12.52
C ASP A 300 -10.85 -12.16 12.34
N TRP A 301 -10.40 -13.36 11.97
CA TRP A 301 -8.98 -13.57 11.65
C TRP A 301 -8.56 -12.81 10.40
N ALA A 302 -9.35 -12.87 9.34
CA ALA A 302 -9.09 -12.13 8.11
C ALA A 302 -9.01 -10.62 8.37
N ASP A 303 -9.95 -10.07 9.14
CA ASP A 303 -9.97 -8.67 9.57
C ASP A 303 -8.72 -8.32 10.38
N HIS A 304 -8.37 -9.13 11.38
CA HIS A 304 -7.20 -8.90 12.22
C HIS A 304 -5.90 -8.87 11.41
N VAL A 305 -5.73 -9.79 10.46
CA VAL A 305 -4.60 -9.82 9.53
C VAL A 305 -4.49 -8.52 8.71
N THR A 306 -5.62 -7.90 8.34
CA THR A 306 -5.59 -6.60 7.63
C THR A 306 -5.11 -5.43 8.49
N THR A 307 -4.97 -5.61 9.81
CA THR A 307 -4.52 -4.57 10.73
C THR A 307 -3.02 -4.59 10.99
N ALA A 308 -2.27 -5.59 10.49
CA ALA A 308 -0.82 -5.52 10.46
C ALA A 308 -0.36 -4.63 9.29
N PHE A 309 0.68 -3.81 9.47
CA PHE A 309 1.20 -2.90 8.44
C PHE A 309 2.74 -2.97 8.27
N PRO A 310 3.34 -4.16 8.15
CA PRO A 310 4.76 -4.29 7.83
C PRO A 310 5.10 -3.73 6.44
N GLU A 311 6.39 -3.62 6.13
CA GLU A 311 6.89 -3.20 4.81
C GLU A 311 6.46 -4.16 3.68
N VAL A 312 6.32 -5.46 4.02
CA VAL A 312 5.67 -6.49 3.19
C VAL A 312 4.72 -7.28 4.08
N ARG A 313 3.47 -7.46 3.65
CA ARG A 313 2.43 -8.13 4.44
C ARG A 313 2.03 -9.46 3.82
N LEU A 314 1.91 -10.50 4.64
CA LEU A 314 1.34 -11.77 4.24
C LEU A 314 -0.15 -11.85 4.62
N LYS A 315 -0.97 -12.13 3.60
CA LYS A 315 -2.35 -12.59 3.68
C LYS A 315 -2.43 -13.95 2.96
N ARG A 316 -3.47 -14.18 2.17
CA ARG A 316 -3.50 -15.26 1.18
C ARG A 316 -2.69 -14.95 -0.10
N TYR A 317 -1.92 -13.88 -0.04
CA TYR A 317 -1.04 -13.31 -1.05
C TYR A 317 -0.06 -12.38 -0.31
N LEU A 318 1.03 -11.98 -0.96
CA LEU A 318 2.00 -11.00 -0.44
C LEU A 318 1.64 -9.60 -0.96
N GLU A 319 1.72 -8.61 -0.08
CA GLU A 319 1.48 -7.20 -0.41
C GLU A 319 2.75 -6.40 -0.20
N MET A 320 3.22 -5.69 -1.24
CA MET A 320 4.42 -4.85 -1.19
C MET A 320 4.01 -3.41 -0.93
N ARG A 321 4.47 -2.83 0.18
CA ARG A 321 3.83 -1.66 0.81
C ARG A 321 4.71 -0.41 0.93
N GLY A 322 5.97 -0.49 0.50
CA GLY A 322 6.95 0.59 0.72
C GLY A 322 6.77 1.83 -0.16
N ALA A 323 6.07 1.75 -1.29
CA ALA A 323 6.07 2.82 -2.30
C ALA A 323 5.08 3.95 -2.02
N ASP A 324 5.54 5.19 -2.24
CA ASP A 324 4.67 6.37 -2.26
C ASP A 324 3.79 6.34 -3.52
N SER A 325 2.57 6.87 -3.42
CA SER A 325 1.75 7.10 -4.62
C SER A 325 2.39 8.15 -5.53
N GLY A 326 2.03 8.13 -6.81
CA GLY A 326 2.64 8.98 -7.83
C GLY A 326 1.83 9.08 -9.12
N PRO A 327 2.37 9.70 -10.18
CA PRO A 327 1.69 9.80 -11.46
C PRO A 327 1.46 8.42 -12.08
N LEU A 328 0.51 8.30 -13.01
CA LEU A 328 0.10 7.00 -13.60
C LEU A 328 1.27 6.11 -14.08
N PRO A 329 2.34 6.63 -14.73
CA PRO A 329 3.48 5.80 -15.08
C PRO A 329 4.13 5.13 -13.85
N ALA A 330 4.22 5.82 -12.72
CA ALA A 330 4.72 5.24 -11.47
C ALA A 330 3.75 4.20 -10.90
N LEU A 331 2.43 4.43 -11.00
CA LEU A 331 1.44 3.44 -10.57
C LEU A 331 1.59 2.11 -11.32
N ASN A 332 1.90 2.17 -12.63
CA ASN A 332 2.14 0.98 -13.46
C ASN A 332 3.54 0.37 -13.23
N ALA A 333 4.52 1.18 -12.85
CA ALA A 333 5.89 0.70 -12.64
C ALA A 333 6.05 -0.14 -11.37
N LEU A 334 5.26 0.11 -10.31
CA LEU A 334 5.34 -0.68 -9.07
C LEU A 334 5.02 -2.16 -9.30
N PRO A 335 3.84 -2.54 -9.84
CA PRO A 335 3.55 -3.94 -10.13
C PRO A 335 4.55 -4.51 -11.14
N ALA A 336 5.03 -3.72 -12.11
CA ALA A 336 6.04 -4.19 -13.07
C ALA A 336 7.36 -4.61 -12.40
N LEU A 337 7.85 -3.81 -11.44
CA LEU A 337 9.04 -4.15 -10.67
C LEU A 337 8.88 -5.49 -9.95
N TRP A 338 7.81 -5.64 -9.16
CA TRP A 338 7.65 -6.83 -8.33
C TRP A 338 7.25 -8.07 -9.12
N VAL A 339 6.44 -7.94 -10.16
CA VAL A 339 6.13 -9.07 -11.07
C VAL A 339 7.39 -9.53 -11.79
N GLY A 340 8.21 -8.59 -12.28
CA GLY A 340 9.49 -8.92 -12.92
C GLY A 340 10.45 -9.65 -11.98
N LEU A 341 10.48 -9.28 -10.70
CA LEU A 341 11.35 -9.93 -9.71
C LEU A 341 10.82 -11.30 -9.23
N LEU A 342 9.51 -11.46 -9.11
CA LEU A 342 8.94 -12.57 -8.31
C LEU A 342 8.19 -13.63 -9.13
N TYR A 343 7.74 -13.32 -10.35
CA TYR A 343 6.89 -14.25 -11.13
C TYR A 343 7.66 -15.06 -12.18
N ASP A 344 8.95 -14.83 -12.34
CA ASP A 344 9.87 -15.72 -13.04
C ASP A 344 10.86 -16.36 -12.03
N GLN A 345 11.12 -17.66 -12.19
CA GLN A 345 11.96 -18.38 -11.22
C GLN A 345 13.43 -17.92 -11.29
N SER A 346 13.97 -17.70 -12.49
CA SER A 346 15.35 -17.28 -12.65
C SER A 346 15.56 -15.85 -12.14
N ALA A 347 14.59 -14.96 -12.36
CA ALA A 347 14.61 -13.62 -11.77
C ALA A 347 14.52 -13.66 -10.24
N LEU A 348 13.64 -14.47 -9.66
CA LEU A 348 13.52 -14.63 -8.20
C LEU A 348 14.80 -15.21 -7.58
N ASP A 349 15.45 -16.15 -8.27
CA ASP A 349 16.72 -16.74 -7.85
C ASP A 349 17.84 -15.69 -7.88
N ALA A 350 17.94 -14.90 -8.96
CA ALA A 350 18.93 -13.83 -9.08
C ALA A 350 18.72 -12.71 -8.04
N ALA A 351 17.47 -12.31 -7.80
CA ALA A 351 17.12 -11.33 -6.78
C ALA A 351 17.48 -11.85 -5.37
N TRP A 352 17.22 -13.14 -5.10
CA TRP A 352 17.65 -13.76 -3.84
C TRP A 352 19.17 -13.80 -3.71
N ASP A 353 19.90 -14.16 -4.75
CA ASP A 353 21.36 -14.20 -4.72
C ASP A 353 22.00 -12.83 -4.41
N LEU A 354 21.33 -11.73 -4.80
CA LEU A 354 21.76 -10.37 -4.52
C LEU A 354 21.63 -9.98 -3.02
N VAL A 355 20.63 -10.53 -2.33
CA VAL A 355 20.23 -10.05 -0.98
C VAL A 355 20.35 -11.09 0.13
N LYS A 356 20.63 -12.37 -0.20
CA LYS A 356 20.61 -13.47 0.77
C LYS A 356 21.62 -13.35 1.92
N ASP A 357 22.66 -12.54 1.77
CA ASP A 357 23.69 -12.29 2.77
C ASP A 357 23.52 -10.95 3.49
N TRP A 358 22.40 -10.24 3.25
CA TRP A 358 22.07 -9.01 3.97
C TRP A 358 21.60 -9.36 5.38
N THR A 359 22.19 -8.69 6.35
CA THR A 359 21.90 -8.91 7.77
C THR A 359 20.68 -8.11 8.23
N ILE A 360 20.09 -8.50 9.36
CA ILE A 360 18.98 -7.74 9.97
C ILE A 360 19.37 -6.28 10.24
N ALA A 361 20.59 -6.04 10.74
CA ALA A 361 21.07 -4.69 10.99
C ALA A 361 21.17 -3.85 9.70
N GLU A 362 21.47 -4.48 8.56
CA GLU A 362 21.51 -3.82 7.26
C GLU A 362 20.10 -3.52 6.72
N HIS A 363 19.13 -4.43 6.93
CA HIS A 363 17.72 -4.16 6.64
C HIS A 363 17.21 -2.96 7.45
N ASP A 364 17.51 -2.91 8.75
CA ASP A 364 17.10 -1.81 9.63
C ASP A 364 17.78 -0.49 9.24
N PHE A 365 19.07 -0.53 8.90
CA PHE A 365 19.81 0.63 8.39
C PHE A 365 19.16 1.17 7.11
N LEU A 366 18.91 0.31 6.13
CA LEU A 366 18.29 0.71 4.86
C LEU A 366 16.90 1.30 5.10
N ARG A 367 16.07 0.69 5.95
CA ARG A 367 14.75 1.22 6.30
C ARG A 367 14.83 2.59 6.96
N ALA A 368 15.84 2.85 7.80
CA ALA A 368 15.99 4.12 8.50
C ALA A 368 16.55 5.26 7.62
N GLU A 369 17.50 4.95 6.73
CA GLU A 369 18.24 5.96 5.97
C GLU A 369 17.65 6.25 4.59
N THR A 370 17.03 5.26 3.95
CA THR A 370 16.43 5.42 2.62
C THR A 370 15.35 6.49 2.56
N PRO A 371 14.44 6.63 3.54
CA PRO A 371 13.46 7.72 3.53
C PRO A 371 14.09 9.11 3.47
N LYS A 372 15.29 9.29 4.04
CA LYS A 372 15.99 10.58 4.11
C LYS A 372 16.73 10.89 2.80
N THR A 373 17.45 9.91 2.28
CA THR A 373 18.45 10.11 1.21
C THR A 373 18.08 9.47 -0.13
N GLY A 374 17.04 8.64 -0.18
CA GLY A 374 16.53 8.04 -1.41
C GLY A 374 17.58 7.21 -2.14
N LEU A 375 17.68 7.37 -3.46
CA LEU A 375 18.65 6.63 -4.28
C LEU A 375 20.12 6.98 -3.95
N ALA A 376 20.36 8.10 -3.28
CA ALA A 376 21.70 8.50 -2.83
C ALA A 376 22.16 7.81 -1.54
N THR A 377 21.32 6.99 -0.88
CA THR A 377 21.73 6.21 0.29
C THR A 377 22.94 5.32 -0.05
N MET A 378 23.99 5.38 0.77
CA MET A 378 25.17 4.53 0.61
C MET A 378 25.01 3.24 1.41
N PHE A 379 25.19 2.09 0.75
CA PHE A 379 25.09 0.77 1.33
C PHE A 379 26.18 -0.16 0.77
N ARG A 380 26.97 -0.76 1.67
CA ARG A 380 28.14 -1.60 1.34
C ARG A 380 29.10 -0.96 0.32
N GLY A 381 29.33 0.35 0.47
CA GLY A 381 30.26 1.12 -0.38
C GLY A 381 29.72 1.55 -1.74
N ARG A 382 28.45 1.26 -2.06
CA ARG A 382 27.77 1.65 -3.30
C ARG A 382 26.50 2.43 -3.01
N SER A 383 26.07 3.29 -3.92
CA SER A 383 24.79 4.00 -3.82
C SER A 383 23.60 3.07 -4.09
N LEU A 384 22.42 3.37 -3.54
CA LEU A 384 21.20 2.63 -3.90
C LEU A 384 20.84 2.79 -5.38
N THR A 385 21.26 3.85 -6.07
CA THR A 385 21.18 3.94 -7.55
C THR A 385 21.87 2.75 -8.24
N GLU A 386 23.03 2.34 -7.75
CA GLU A 386 23.78 1.22 -8.33
C GLU A 386 23.11 -0.13 -8.04
N TRP A 387 22.60 -0.31 -6.81
CA TRP A 387 21.79 -1.48 -6.46
C TRP A 387 20.49 -1.54 -7.28
N ALA A 388 19.83 -0.40 -7.46
CA ALA A 388 18.62 -0.27 -8.27
C ALA A 388 18.86 -0.68 -9.72
N ARG A 389 20.03 -0.38 -10.29
CA ARG A 389 20.37 -0.80 -11.65
C ARG A 389 20.32 -2.32 -11.80
N GLU A 390 20.96 -3.05 -10.90
CA GLU A 390 20.98 -4.51 -10.96
C GLU A 390 19.57 -5.09 -10.73
N VAL A 391 18.82 -4.55 -9.78
CA VAL A 391 17.45 -5.02 -9.48
C VAL A 391 16.48 -4.74 -10.63
N VAL A 392 16.53 -3.56 -11.24
CA VAL A 392 15.69 -3.21 -12.38
C VAL A 392 16.04 -4.07 -13.60
N GLU A 393 17.31 -4.39 -13.82
CA GLU A 393 17.72 -5.34 -14.88
C GLU A 393 17.20 -6.76 -14.64
N ILE A 394 17.21 -7.24 -13.40
CA ILE A 394 16.59 -8.53 -13.05
C ILE A 394 15.08 -8.50 -13.33
N ALA A 395 14.39 -7.42 -12.96
CA ALA A 395 12.96 -7.25 -13.23
C ALA A 395 12.66 -7.26 -14.73
N HIS A 396 13.47 -6.56 -15.53
CA HIS A 396 13.43 -6.58 -17.00
C HIS A 396 13.56 -8.00 -17.55
N ALA A 397 14.54 -8.77 -17.06
CA ALA A 397 14.74 -10.15 -17.49
C ALA A 397 13.53 -11.04 -17.15
N GLY A 398 12.95 -10.91 -15.96
CA GLY A 398 11.77 -11.66 -15.55
C GLY A 398 10.52 -11.30 -16.36
N LEU A 399 10.29 -10.03 -16.67
CA LEU A 399 9.17 -9.61 -17.53
C LEU A 399 9.32 -10.14 -18.96
N ARG A 400 10.52 -10.10 -19.55
CA ARG A 400 10.80 -10.74 -20.85
C ARG A 400 10.53 -12.25 -20.82
N ALA A 401 10.94 -12.93 -19.76
CA ALA A 401 10.77 -14.37 -19.61
C ALA A 401 9.29 -14.79 -19.54
N ARG A 402 8.41 -13.93 -19.00
CA ARG A 402 6.96 -14.17 -18.93
C ARG A 402 6.28 -14.19 -20.30
N LYS A 403 6.85 -13.53 -21.32
CA LYS A 403 6.33 -13.46 -22.70
C LYS A 403 4.85 -13.07 -22.79
N ARG A 404 4.41 -12.15 -21.93
CA ARG A 404 3.08 -11.53 -22.03
C ARG A 404 3.20 -10.34 -22.97
N LEU A 405 2.50 -10.42 -24.09
CA LEU A 405 2.55 -9.42 -25.15
C LEU A 405 1.20 -8.74 -25.30
N ASP A 406 1.21 -7.45 -25.62
CA ASP A 406 0.03 -6.72 -26.05
C ASP A 406 -0.36 -7.06 -27.51
N ALA A 407 -1.43 -6.44 -28.01
CA ALA A 407 -1.92 -6.63 -29.37
C ALA A 407 -0.92 -6.15 -30.47
N HIS A 408 0.08 -5.36 -30.11
CA HIS A 408 1.13 -4.85 -31.01
C HIS A 408 2.45 -5.63 -30.89
N GLY A 409 2.50 -6.64 -30.02
CA GLY A 409 3.69 -7.47 -29.79
C GLY A 409 4.71 -6.85 -28.82
N ASN A 410 4.36 -5.77 -28.11
CA ASN A 410 5.21 -5.23 -27.05
C ASN A 410 5.07 -6.08 -25.79
N ASP A 411 6.18 -6.33 -25.10
CA ASP A 411 6.15 -7.00 -23.81
C ASP A 411 5.88 -6.03 -22.64
N GLU A 412 5.76 -6.60 -21.44
CA GLU A 412 5.47 -5.86 -20.21
C GLU A 412 6.64 -4.96 -19.73
N THR A 413 7.85 -5.05 -20.31
CA THR A 413 9.01 -4.28 -19.84
C THR A 413 8.85 -2.78 -20.01
N THR A 414 7.98 -2.34 -20.93
CA THR A 414 7.71 -0.92 -21.15
C THR A 414 7.24 -0.19 -19.88
N TYR A 415 6.66 -0.91 -18.92
CA TYR A 415 6.18 -0.35 -17.66
C TYR A 415 7.31 -0.04 -16.67
N LEU A 416 8.54 -0.54 -16.91
CA LEU A 416 9.73 -0.21 -16.11
C LEU A 416 10.38 1.13 -16.50
N ALA A 417 9.93 1.78 -17.57
CA ALA A 417 10.52 3.03 -18.08
C ALA A 417 10.70 4.15 -17.03
N PRO A 418 9.80 4.37 -16.05
CA PRO A 418 10.04 5.33 -14.97
C PRO A 418 11.25 4.95 -14.09
N LEU A 419 11.47 3.66 -13.85
CA LEU A 419 12.58 3.16 -13.03
C LEU A 419 13.89 3.23 -13.81
N ASP A 420 13.86 2.96 -15.11
CA ASP A 420 15.03 3.13 -15.98
C ASP A 420 15.54 4.58 -15.94
N ARG A 421 14.63 5.56 -15.99
CA ARG A 421 14.99 6.99 -15.84
C ARG A 421 15.56 7.29 -14.46
N ALA A 422 14.98 6.74 -13.40
CA ALA A 422 15.46 6.95 -12.04
C ALA A 422 16.87 6.37 -11.84
N VAL A 423 17.15 5.18 -12.37
CA VAL A 423 18.47 4.53 -12.33
C VAL A 423 19.51 5.26 -13.19
N ALA A 424 19.10 5.77 -14.35
CA ALA A 424 20.01 6.48 -15.26
C ALA A 424 20.42 7.85 -14.70
N SER A 425 19.49 8.56 -14.06
CA SER A 425 19.73 9.89 -13.48
C SER A 425 20.23 9.86 -12.04
N GLY A 426 19.93 8.80 -11.29
CA GLY A 426 20.09 8.74 -9.83
C GLY A 426 19.06 9.58 -9.06
N LEU A 427 17.99 10.03 -9.71
CA LEU A 427 16.98 10.91 -9.16
C LEU A 427 15.61 10.22 -9.13
N ALA A 428 14.91 10.33 -8.00
CA ALA A 428 13.53 9.87 -7.82
C ALA A 428 12.54 11.06 -7.95
N PRO A 429 11.21 10.83 -8.01
CA PRO A 429 10.23 11.91 -8.13
C PRO A 429 10.39 13.04 -7.09
N ALA A 430 10.74 12.69 -5.85
CA ALA A 430 11.00 13.66 -4.78
C ALA A 430 12.14 14.64 -5.11
N ASP A 431 13.17 14.20 -5.83
CA ASP A 431 14.27 15.07 -6.26
C ASP A 431 13.81 16.12 -7.27
N GLU A 432 13.01 15.69 -8.25
CA GLU A 432 12.42 16.57 -9.26
C GLU A 432 11.48 17.60 -8.62
N LEU A 433 10.63 17.14 -7.68
CA LEU A 433 9.71 18.01 -6.95
C LEU A 433 10.46 19.06 -6.12
N LEU A 434 11.52 18.68 -5.40
CA LEU A 434 12.35 19.62 -4.63
C LEU A 434 13.01 20.65 -5.53
N ALA A 435 13.59 20.22 -6.67
CA ALA A 435 14.25 21.10 -7.62
C ALA A 435 13.27 22.12 -8.24
N LYS A 436 12.08 21.66 -8.68
CA LYS A 436 11.03 22.53 -9.21
C LYS A 436 10.50 23.50 -8.16
N TRP A 437 10.26 23.03 -6.94
CA TRP A 437 9.77 23.86 -5.84
C TRP A 437 10.76 24.99 -5.50
N GLN A 438 12.05 24.69 -5.40
CA GLN A 438 13.08 25.69 -5.12
C GLN A 438 13.32 26.63 -6.30
N GLY A 439 13.27 26.12 -7.53
CA GLY A 439 13.53 26.86 -8.75
C GLY A 439 12.27 27.46 -9.36
N GLU A 440 11.70 26.74 -10.33
CA GLU A 440 10.59 27.18 -11.19
C GLU A 440 9.39 27.71 -10.40
N TRP A 441 8.99 27.00 -9.35
CA TRP A 441 7.78 27.33 -8.58
C TRP A 441 8.02 28.36 -7.48
N LYS A 442 9.29 28.70 -7.19
CA LYS A 442 9.68 29.73 -6.21
C LYS A 442 9.00 29.58 -4.85
N GLY A 443 8.90 28.34 -4.36
CA GLY A 443 8.27 28.00 -3.09
C GLY A 443 6.75 27.82 -3.14
N SER A 444 6.11 27.98 -4.30
CA SER A 444 4.66 27.80 -4.47
C SER A 444 4.30 26.34 -4.80
N PHE A 445 3.18 25.87 -4.26
CA PHE A 445 2.59 24.58 -4.61
C PHE A 445 1.49 24.67 -5.66
N VAL A 446 1.06 25.88 -6.05
CA VAL A 446 0.04 26.04 -7.10
C VAL A 446 0.44 25.31 -8.40
N PRO A 447 1.70 25.39 -8.89
CA PRO A 447 2.10 24.62 -10.07
C PRO A 447 2.04 23.10 -9.87
N LEU A 448 2.35 22.60 -8.67
CA LEU A 448 2.23 21.16 -8.35
C LEU A 448 0.79 20.68 -8.57
N PHE A 449 -0.18 21.34 -7.94
CA PHE A 449 -1.58 20.95 -8.05
C PHE A 449 -2.18 21.20 -9.44
N ARG A 450 -1.65 22.16 -10.20
CA ARG A 450 -2.10 22.47 -11.56
C ARG A 450 -1.55 21.47 -12.60
N ASP A 451 -0.26 21.16 -12.51
CA ASP A 451 0.47 20.49 -13.60
C ASP A 451 0.69 18.99 -13.34
N HIS A 452 0.51 18.53 -12.09
CA HIS A 452 0.74 17.13 -11.69
C HIS A 452 -0.53 16.42 -11.18
N ALA A 453 -1.69 17.07 -11.21
CA ALA A 453 -2.97 16.40 -10.98
C ALA A 453 -3.34 15.48 -12.15
N TYR A 454 -4.15 14.45 -11.86
CA TYR A 454 -4.73 13.55 -12.86
C TYR A 454 -5.85 14.19 -13.68
#